data_AF-A0AAX4P466-F1
#
_entry.id   AF-A0AAX4P466-F1
#
_cell.length_a   1.000
_cell.length_b   1.000
_cell.length_c   1.000
_cell.angle_alpha   90.00
_cell.angle_beta   90.00
_cell.angle_gamma   90.00
#
_symmetry.space_group_name_H-M   'P 1'
#
loop_
_entity.id
_entity.type
_entity.pdbx_description
1 polymer ?
#
loop_
_entity_poly.entity_id
_entity_poly.type
_entity_poly.pdbx_seq_one_letter_code
_entity_poly.pdbx_strand_id
1 'polypeptide(L)'
;MAYEEVNLDDMKWDLELEAFTYECPCGDLFQITMDELEDGEEIANCPSCSLIVLVEYGDEELMRAKVRSLTGEGGPDDSMPPAGAKAIAT
;
A
#
# COMPACT_ATOMS: atom_id res chain seq x y z
N MET A 1 14.89 7.66 -11.22
CA MET A 1 13.55 8.18 -11.52
C MET A 1 12.60 7.13 -11.00
N ALA A 2 11.77 7.46 -10.02
CA ALA A 2 10.74 6.54 -9.54
C ALA A 2 9.70 6.32 -10.66
N TYR A 3 9.08 5.14 -10.68
CA TYR A 3 8.06 4.82 -11.66
C TYR A 3 6.79 5.66 -11.41
N GLU A 4 6.37 5.75 -10.16
CA GLU A 4 5.26 6.56 -9.68
C GLU A 4 5.41 6.87 -8.18
N GLU A 5 4.55 7.75 -7.69
CA GLU A 5 4.38 8.10 -6.28
C GLU A 5 3.06 7.51 -5.79
N VAL A 6 3.13 6.66 -4.76
CA VAL A 6 1.99 5.95 -4.16
C VAL A 6 1.89 6.33 -2.69
N ASN A 7 0.66 6.46 -2.16
CA ASN A 7 0.48 6.79 -0.75
C ASN A 7 0.52 5.51 0.13
N LEU A 8 1.11 5.60 1.32
CA LEU A 8 1.21 4.46 2.25
C LEU A 8 -0.15 3.90 2.70
N ASP A 9 -1.24 4.67 2.60
CA ASP A 9 -2.59 4.15 2.88
C ASP A 9 -3.12 3.21 1.79
N ASP A 10 -2.65 3.37 0.54
CA ASP A 10 -3.03 2.53 -0.60
C ASP A 10 -2.26 1.19 -0.61
N MET A 11 -1.12 1.14 0.10
CA MET A 11 -0.33 -0.07 0.25
C MET A 11 -0.96 -1.05 1.25
N LYS A 12 -0.83 -2.34 0.94
CA LYS A 12 -1.36 -3.40 1.79
C LYS A 12 -0.26 -3.96 2.69
N TRP A 13 -0.50 -3.96 4.00
CA TRP A 13 0.40 -4.62 4.94
C TRP A 13 0.31 -6.14 4.77
N ASP A 14 1.45 -6.78 4.52
CA ASP A 14 1.57 -8.22 4.40
C ASP A 14 2.33 -8.79 5.60
N LEU A 15 1.64 -9.60 6.41
CA LEU A 15 2.20 -10.16 7.65
C LEU A 15 3.25 -11.24 7.40
N GLU A 16 3.21 -11.92 6.25
CA GLU A 16 4.17 -12.97 5.93
C GLU A 16 5.53 -12.38 5.51
N LEU A 17 5.49 -11.23 4.84
CA LEU A 17 6.68 -10.50 4.38
C LEU A 17 7.13 -9.41 5.36
N GLU A 18 6.30 -9.07 6.36
CA GLU A 18 6.52 -7.95 7.28
C GLU A 18 6.77 -6.63 6.53
N ALA A 19 6.05 -6.43 5.43
CA ALA A 19 6.26 -5.33 4.50
C ALA A 19 4.94 -4.81 3.91
N PHE A 20 4.92 -3.52 3.55
CA PHE A 20 3.88 -2.92 2.74
C PHE A 20 4.08 -3.30 1.28
N THR A 21 3.02 -3.85 0.69
CA THR A 21 3.02 -4.35 -0.68
C THR A 21 2.11 -3.53 -1.59
N TYR A 22 2.54 -3.36 -2.84
CA TYR A 22 1.78 -2.64 -3.86
C TYR A 22 1.85 -3.35 -5.22
N GLU A 23 0.78 -3.26 -6.01
CA GLU A 23 0.70 -3.94 -7.30
C GLU A 23 1.72 -3.41 -8.31
N CYS A 24 2.60 -4.28 -8.81
CA CYS A 24 3.57 -3.92 -9.84
C CYS A 24 3.02 -4.28 -11.22
N PRO A 25 3.11 -3.41 -12.24
CA PRO A 25 2.61 -3.69 -13.59
C PRO A 25 3.32 -4.85 -14.29
N CYS A 26 4.43 -5.36 -13.74
CA CYS A 26 5.11 -6.53 -14.27
C CYS A 26 4.55 -7.88 -13.77
N GLY A 27 3.61 -7.86 -12.81
CA GLY A 27 2.95 -9.04 -12.26
C GLY A 27 3.43 -9.50 -10.89
N ASP A 28 4.45 -8.84 -10.34
CA ASP A 28 4.92 -9.01 -8.95
C ASP A 28 4.40 -7.87 -8.05
N LEU A 29 4.90 -7.79 -6.82
CA LEU A 29 4.54 -6.74 -5.85
C LEU A 29 5.78 -5.90 -5.50
N PHE A 30 5.61 -4.59 -5.43
CA PHE A 30 6.56 -3.73 -4.73
C PHE A 30 6.48 -4.03 -3.25
N GLN A 31 7.62 -3.96 -2.55
CA GLN A 31 7.71 -4.22 -1.12
C GLN A 31 8.58 -3.16 -0.43
N ILE A 32 8.14 -2.70 0.74
CA ILE A 32 8.91 -1.84 1.65
C ILE A 32 8.61 -2.21 3.09
N THR A 33 9.64 -2.35 3.92
CA THR A 33 9.47 -2.72 5.32
C THR A 33 9.06 -1.53 6.19
N MET A 34 8.43 -1.80 7.33
CA MET A 34 8.14 -0.74 8.30
C MET A 34 9.43 -0.10 8.83
N ASP A 35 10.48 -0.90 9.04
CA ASP A 35 11.77 -0.42 9.54
C ASP A 35 12.40 0.61 8.58
N GLU A 36 12.32 0.35 7.27
CA GLU A 36 12.72 1.30 6.22
C GLU A 36 11.94 2.61 6.30
N LEU A 37 10.61 2.55 6.39
CA LEU A 37 9.77 3.74 6.55
C LEU A 37 10.09 4.53 7.83
N GLU A 38 10.48 3.84 8.91
CA GLU A 38 10.89 4.48 10.16
C GLU A 38 12.28 5.15 10.09
N ASP A 39 13.19 4.62 9.26
CA ASP A 39 14.49 5.24 8.98
C ASP A 39 14.36 6.45 8.02
N GLY A 40 13.19 6.63 7.40
CA GLY A 40 12.92 7.67 6.41
C GLY A 40 13.10 7.19 4.96
N GLU A 41 13.18 5.89 4.73
CA GLU A 41 13.26 5.28 3.41
C GLU A 41 11.86 5.12 2.83
N GLU A 42 11.61 5.81 1.72
CA GLU A 42 10.33 5.85 1.01
C GLU A 42 10.37 5.10 -0.33
N ILE A 43 11.37 4.24 -0.55
CA ILE A 43 11.59 3.58 -1.83
C ILE A 43 11.15 2.12 -1.75
N ALA A 44 9.97 1.82 -2.28
CA ALA A 44 9.53 0.43 -2.40
C ALA A 44 10.11 -0.21 -3.67
N ASN A 45 10.73 -1.37 -3.51
CA ASN A 45 11.44 -2.06 -4.57
C ASN A 45 10.67 -3.32 -5.02
N CYS A 46 10.71 -3.61 -6.33
CA CYS A 46 10.15 -4.85 -6.87
C CYS A 46 11.29 -5.84 -7.20
N PRO A 47 11.27 -7.06 -6.64
CA PRO A 47 12.36 -8.04 -6.81
C PRO A 47 12.47 -8.59 -8.24
N SER A 48 11.41 -8.47 -9.04
CA SER A 48 11.31 -9.05 -10.38
C SER A 48 11.78 -8.08 -11.48
N CYS A 49 11.58 -6.78 -11.28
CA CYS A 49 11.59 -5.81 -12.38
C CYS A 49 12.54 -4.63 -12.16
N SER A 50 13.24 -4.58 -11.01
CA SER A 50 14.16 -3.50 -10.60
C SER A 50 13.54 -2.10 -10.62
N LEU A 51 12.22 -2.03 -10.78
CA LEU A 51 11.45 -0.80 -10.67
C LEU A 51 11.36 -0.42 -9.20
N ILE A 52 11.17 0.87 -8.97
CA ILE A 52 10.97 1.46 -7.67
C ILE A 52 9.80 2.44 -7.73
N VAL A 53 9.02 2.52 -6.65
CA VAL A 53 7.98 3.53 -6.44
C VAL A 53 8.30 4.32 -5.18
N LEU A 54 7.92 5.60 -5.17
CA LEU A 54 8.07 6.47 -4.00
C LEU A 54 6.81 6.37 -3.15
N VAL A 55 6.99 6.12 -1.87
CA VAL A 55 5.91 5.95 -0.90
C VAL A 55 5.74 7.26 -0.15
N GLU A 56 4.68 8.00 -0.45
CA GLU A 56 4.34 9.23 0.27
C GLU A 56 3.61 8.87 1.57
N TYR A 57 4.12 9.34 2.70
CA TYR A 57 3.51 9.17 4.01
C TYR A 57 3.73 10.40 4.90
N GLY A 58 2.72 10.74 5.71
CA GLY A 58 2.86 11.67 6.83
C GLY A 58 3.10 10.98 8.17
N ASP A 59 3.29 11.79 9.23
CA ASP A 59 3.39 11.32 10.61
C ASP A 59 2.18 10.47 11.04
N GLU A 60 0.97 10.85 10.61
CA GLU A 60 -0.27 10.15 10.94
C GLU A 60 -0.40 8.81 10.21
N GLU A 61 -0.10 8.76 8.91
CA GLU A 61 -0.07 7.51 8.15
C GLU A 61 0.97 6.54 8.70
N LEU A 62 2.16 7.03 9.05
CA LEU A 62 3.21 6.19 9.63
C LEU A 62 2.76 5.58 10.97
N MET A 63 2.10 6.36 11.83
CA MET A 63 1.51 5.80 13.06
C MET A 63 0.44 4.75 12.77
N ARG A 64 -0.45 4.98 11.79
CA ARG A 64 -1.48 4.00 11.40
C ARG A 64 -0.86 2.73 10.82
N ALA A 65 0.14 2.88 9.95
CA ALA A 65 0.94 1.78 9.40
C ALA A 65 1.56 0.93 10.51
N LYS A 66 2.11 1.58 11.55
CA LYS A 66 2.65 0.90 12.73
C LYS A 66 1.60 0.16 13.55
N VAL A 67 0.38 0.70 13.64
CA VAL A 67 -0.73 -0.02 14.27
C VAL A 67 -1.10 -1.25 13.44
N ARG A 68 -1.19 -1.12 12.11
CA ARG A 68 -1.49 -2.25 11.19
C ARG A 68 -0.46 -3.37 11.30
N SER A 69 0.83 -3.03 11.45
CA SER A 69 1.89 -4.03 11.63
C SER A 69 1.82 -4.76 12.97
N LEU A 70 1.30 -4.11 14.01
CA LEU A 70 1.16 -4.68 15.35
C LEU A 70 -0.12 -5.50 15.55
N THR A 71 -1.24 -5.09 14.94
CA THR A 71 -2.55 -5.70 15.18
C THR A 71 -2.90 -6.79 14.17
N GLY A 72 -2.27 -6.82 12.99
CA GLY A 72 -2.50 -7.85 11.98
C GLY A 72 -3.93 -7.91 11.42
N GLU A 73 -4.77 -6.93 11.74
CA GLU A 73 -6.11 -6.76 11.20
C GLU A 73 -6.04 -5.68 10.12
N GLY A 74 -6.27 -6.09 8.87
CA GLY A 74 -6.54 -5.16 7.78
C GLY A 74 -7.66 -4.21 8.21
N GLY A 75 -7.44 -2.91 8.02
CA GLY A 75 -8.44 -1.89 8.35
C GLY A 75 -9.81 -2.24 7.77
N PRO A 76 -10.90 -1.71 8.36
CA PRO A 76 -12.25 -2.03 7.93
C PRO A 76 -12.35 -1.79 6.43
N ASP A 77 -12.64 -2.86 5.70
CA ASP A 77 -13.12 -2.86 4.33
C ASP A 77 -13.94 -1.60 4.10
N ASP A 78 -13.41 -0.68 3.28
CA ASP A 78 -14.22 0.33 2.63
C ASP A 78 -15.13 -0.46 1.67
N SER A 79 -16.18 -1.03 2.24
CA SER A 79 -17.41 -1.41 1.57
C SER A 79 -17.99 -0.11 1.02
N MET A 80 -17.36 0.40 -0.04
CA MET A 80 -17.97 1.28 -1.00
C MET A 80 -19.16 0.52 -1.57
N PRO A 81 -20.43 0.88 -1.29
CA PRO A 81 -21.49 0.42 -2.16
C PRO A 81 -21.24 1.05 -3.54
N PRO A 82 -21.29 0.30 -4.66
CA PRO A 82 -21.27 0.92 -5.97
C PRO A 82 -22.50 1.82 -6.10
N ALA A 83 -22.26 3.13 -6.18
CA ALA A 83 -23.23 4.06 -6.72
C ALA A 83 -23.50 3.65 -8.17
N GLY A 84 -24.63 3.00 -8.42
CA GLY A 84 -25.03 2.68 -9.80
C GLY A 84 -25.92 1.46 -9.97
N ALA A 85 -26.97 1.30 -9.15
CA ALA A 85 -28.09 0.47 -9.58
C ALA A 85 -28.80 1.18 -10.75
N LYS A 86 -28.53 0.69 -11.95
CA LYS A 86 -29.12 1.11 -13.22
C LYS A 86 -30.62 0.82 -13.21
N ALA A 87 -31.46 1.81 -12.96
CA ALA A 87 -32.90 1.71 -13.20
C ALA A 87 -33.19 2.05 -14.66
N ILE A 88 -33.23 1.01 -15.50
CA ILE A 88 -34.04 1.03 -16.73
C ILE A 88 -35.48 0.73 -16.31
N ALA A 89 -36.40 1.66 -16.57
CA ALA A 89 -37.82 1.36 -16.68
C ALA A 89 -38.44 2.34 -17.68
N THR A 90 -39.31 1.76 -18.51
CA THR A 90 -39.97 2.29 -19.70
C THR A 90 -40.73 3.60 -19.54
#